data_AF-A0AB38G2M5-F1
#
_entry.id   AF-A0AB38G2M5-F1
#
_cell.length_a   1.000
_cell.length_b   1.000
_cell.length_c   1.000
_cell.angle_alpha   90.00
_cell.angle_beta   90.00
_cell.angle_gamma   90.00
#
_symmetry.space_group_name_H-M   'P 1'
#
loop_
_entity.id
_entity.type
_entity.pdbx_description
1 polymer ?
#
loop_
_entity_poly.entity_id
_entity_poly.type
_entity_poly.pdbx_seq_one_letter_code
_entity_poly.pdbx_strand_id
1 'polypeptide(L)'
;MGDRQQYSKTSLAEIQKLIKLCKDNHLIAIVEAHDATGSDNIQYLENTTNYWMEMKDALIGNEDHVILNIANEWGGAWDSSNWAAGYQQVIPKLRNVGIKNTIIGLTQLRPRHTLFSEFIDF
;
A
#
# COMPACT_ATOMS: atom_id res chain seq x y z
N MET A 1 -2.67 -8.36 1.95
CA MET A 1 -1.57 -9.31 1.62
C MET A 1 -0.65 -9.43 2.82
N GLY A 2 0.11 -10.53 2.93
CA GLY A 2 1.09 -10.71 4.01
C GLY A 2 2.52 -10.36 3.57
N ASP A 3 3.30 -9.66 4.41
CA ASP A 3 4.70 -9.29 4.14
C ASP A 3 5.75 -10.08 4.97
N ARG A 4 5.30 -11.02 5.81
CA ARG A 4 6.07 -11.86 6.79
C ARG A 4 6.22 -11.27 8.18
N GLN A 5 5.72 -10.08 8.48
CA GLN A 5 5.80 -9.56 9.85
C GLN A 5 4.79 -10.23 10.78
N GLN A 6 3.56 -10.43 10.31
CA GLN A 6 2.45 -11.06 11.05
C GLN A 6 1.86 -12.27 10.32
N TYR A 7 1.75 -12.18 8.99
CA TYR A 7 1.13 -13.18 8.14
C TYR A 7 2.12 -13.78 7.14
N SER A 8 1.81 -14.97 6.64
CA SER A 8 2.58 -15.61 5.58
C SER A 8 2.71 -14.69 4.37
N LYS A 9 3.93 -14.61 3.81
CA LYS A 9 4.19 -13.79 2.62
C LYS A 9 3.30 -14.18 1.46
N THR A 10 2.56 -13.23 0.91
CA THR A 10 1.92 -13.43 -0.39
C THR A 10 3.00 -13.31 -1.47
N SER A 11 3.13 -14.34 -2.32
CA SER A 11 4.18 -14.41 -3.35
C SER A 11 3.87 -13.57 -4.58
N LEU A 12 4.89 -13.18 -5.35
CA LEU A 12 4.71 -12.42 -6.61
C LEU A 12 3.73 -13.12 -7.56
N ALA A 13 3.89 -14.43 -7.75
CA ALA A 13 3.03 -15.23 -8.64
C ALA A 13 1.57 -15.23 -8.19
N GLU A 14 1.33 -15.23 -6.88
CA GLU A 14 -0.01 -15.16 -6.32
C GLU A 14 -0.64 -13.78 -6.54
N ILE A 15 0.11 -12.70 -6.35
CA ILE A 15 -0.35 -11.33 -6.64
C ILE A 15 -0.72 -11.20 -8.12
N GLN A 16 0.15 -11.65 -9.03
CA GLN A 16 -0.08 -11.60 -10.47
C GLN A 16 -1.34 -12.40 -10.86
N LYS A 17 -1.56 -13.56 -10.24
CA LYS A 17 -2.78 -14.36 -10.43
C LYS A 17 -4.03 -13.58 -10.00
N LEU A 18 -4.02 -12.95 -8.83
CA LEU A 18 -5.15 -12.17 -8.32
C LEU A 18 -5.45 -10.94 -9.17
N ILE A 19 -4.42 -10.22 -9.62
CA ILE A 19 -4.57 -9.09 -10.55
C ILE A 19 -5.18 -9.57 -11.87
N LYS A 20 -4.71 -10.71 -12.41
CA LYS A 20 -5.29 -11.29 -13.62
C LYS A 20 -6.78 -11.58 -13.43
N LEU A 21 -7.17 -12.19 -12.30
CA LEU A 21 -8.57 -12.46 -12.00
C LEU A 21 -9.40 -11.17 -11.94
N CYS A 22 -8.89 -10.08 -11.37
CA CYS A 22 -9.58 -8.79 -11.37
C CYS A 22 -9.79 -8.29 -12.82
N LYS A 23 -8.74 -8.31 -13.64
CA LYS A 23 -8.79 -7.87 -15.05
C LYS A 23 -9.78 -8.69 -15.88
N ASP A 24 -9.75 -10.02 -15.73
CA ASP A 24 -10.68 -10.93 -16.41
C ASP A 24 -12.15 -10.68 -16.03
N ASN A 25 -12.40 -10.11 -14.85
CA ASN A 25 -13.73 -9.76 -14.34
C ASN A 25 -14.05 -8.26 -14.46
N HIS A 26 -13.25 -7.49 -15.22
CA HIS A 26 -13.44 -6.04 -15.40
C HIS A 26 -13.44 -5.24 -14.09
N LEU A 27 -12.65 -5.67 -13.11
CA LEU A 27 -12.45 -5.01 -11.82
C LEU A 27 -11.09 -4.32 -11.77
N ILE A 28 -11.06 -3.15 -11.12
CA ILE A 28 -9.81 -2.52 -10.67
C ILE A 28 -9.37 -3.19 -9.38
N ALA A 29 -8.10 -3.61 -9.32
CA ALA A 29 -7.54 -4.20 -8.11
C ALA A 29 -6.95 -3.10 -7.21
N ILE A 30 -7.38 -3.05 -5.95
CA ILE A 30 -6.66 -2.30 -4.92
C ILE A 30 -5.90 -3.31 -4.09
N VAL A 31 -4.57 -3.26 -4.18
CA VAL A 31 -3.69 -4.19 -3.46
C VAL A 31 -3.16 -3.52 -2.19
N GLU A 32 -3.19 -4.25 -1.08
CA GLU A 32 -2.76 -3.75 0.24
C GLU A 32 -1.98 -4.82 1.01
N ALA A 33 -1.07 -4.39 1.88
CA ALA A 33 -0.33 -5.23 2.80
C ALA A 33 -0.78 -4.96 4.24
N HIS A 34 -1.05 -6.03 4.99
CA HIS A 34 -1.89 -5.99 6.18
C HIS A 34 -1.10 -5.99 7.49
N ASP A 35 0.17 -6.38 7.45
CA ASP A 35 0.97 -6.64 8.65
C ASP A 35 1.32 -5.36 9.44
N ALA A 36 1.12 -4.17 8.85
CA ALA A 36 1.33 -2.88 9.50
C ALA A 36 0.10 -2.33 10.24
N THR A 37 -1.03 -3.05 10.21
CA THR A 37 -2.32 -2.63 10.77
C THR A 37 -2.21 -2.18 12.23
N GLY A 38 -2.61 -0.93 12.49
CA GLY A 38 -2.66 -0.33 13.83
C GLY A 38 -1.30 0.00 14.45
N SER A 39 -0.20 -0.23 13.73
CA SER A 39 1.15 0.07 14.21
C SER A 39 1.51 1.53 13.95
N ASP A 40 2.12 2.20 14.93
CA ASP A 40 2.75 3.52 14.76
C ASP A 40 4.24 3.43 14.44
N ASN A 41 4.80 2.22 14.43
CA ASN A 41 6.22 2.00 14.23
C ASN A 41 6.56 2.14 12.74
N ILE A 42 7.40 3.11 12.40
CA ILE A 42 7.86 3.36 11.03
C ILE A 42 8.49 2.13 10.38
N GLN A 43 9.12 1.25 11.17
CA GLN A 43 9.72 0.02 10.65
C GLN A 43 8.70 -0.89 9.97
N TYR A 44 7.45 -0.90 10.44
CA TYR A 44 6.38 -1.70 9.83
C TYR A 44 6.01 -1.15 8.45
N LEU A 45 5.86 0.17 8.31
CA LEU A 45 5.62 0.81 7.02
C LEU A 45 6.80 0.62 6.06
N GLU A 46 8.03 0.70 6.57
CA GLU A 46 9.23 0.48 5.75
C GLU A 46 9.34 -0.96 5.27
N ASN A 47 9.05 -1.95 6.12
CA ASN A 47 9.04 -3.36 5.75
C ASN A 47 8.00 -3.65 4.66
N THR A 48 6.80 -3.10 4.83
CA THR A 48 5.74 -3.19 3.82
C THR A 48 6.13 -2.46 2.51
N THR A 49 6.82 -1.33 2.59
CA THR A 49 7.36 -0.64 1.40
C THR A 49 8.38 -1.50 0.66
N ASN A 50 9.31 -2.12 1.39
CA ASN A 50 10.30 -3.03 0.82
C ASN A 50 9.64 -4.25 0.16
N TYR A 51 8.56 -4.76 0.75
CA TYR A 51 7.74 -5.81 0.13
C TYR A 51 7.20 -5.37 -1.24
N TRP A 52 6.62 -4.18 -1.36
CA TRP A 52 6.15 -3.69 -2.66
C TRP A 52 7.26 -3.44 -3.67
N MET A 53 8.44 -3.01 -3.22
CA MET A 53 9.61 -2.89 -4.08
C MET A 53 10.06 -4.26 -4.63
N GLU A 54 9.98 -5.32 -3.83
CA GLU A 54 10.21 -6.69 -4.28
C GLU A 54 9.12 -7.18 -5.24
N MET A 55 7.86 -6.81 -5.01
CA MET A 55 6.70 -7.21 -5.82
C MET A 55 6.44 -6.29 -7.02
N LYS A 56 7.35 -5.36 -7.33
CA LYS A 56 7.13 -4.31 -8.35
C LYS A 56 6.73 -4.85 -9.73
N ASP A 57 7.15 -6.05 -10.08
CA ASP A 57 6.84 -6.70 -11.37
C ASP A 57 5.38 -7.15 -11.48
N ALA A 58 4.61 -7.14 -10.38
CA ALA A 58 3.15 -7.26 -10.43
C ALA A 58 2.46 -5.91 -10.70
N LEU A 59 3.11 -4.79 -10.38
CA LEU A 59 2.54 -3.45 -10.40
C LEU A 59 2.85 -2.70 -11.69
N ILE A 60 4.12 -2.71 -12.11
CA ILE A 60 4.61 -2.03 -13.32
C ILE A 60 3.95 -2.65 -14.54
N GLY A 61 3.39 -1.81 -15.42
CA GLY A 61 2.61 -2.22 -16.58
C GLY A 61 1.13 -2.54 -16.29
N ASN A 62 0.69 -2.42 -15.03
CA ASN A 62 -0.72 -2.53 -14.64
C ASN A 62 -1.26 -1.22 -14.03
N GLU A 63 -0.69 -0.06 -14.38
CA GLU A 63 -1.04 1.25 -13.82
C GLU A 63 -2.53 1.60 -14.02
N ASP A 64 -3.13 1.17 -15.13
CA ASP A 64 -4.55 1.42 -15.45
C ASP A 64 -5.51 0.44 -14.76
N HIS A 65 -5.00 -0.59 -14.08
CA HIS A 65 -5.82 -1.69 -13.52
C HIS A 65 -5.55 -1.96 -12.05
N VAL A 66 -4.49 -1.36 -11.47
CA VAL A 66 -4.03 -1.63 -10.12
C VAL A 66 -3.71 -0.32 -9.39
N ILE A 67 -4.34 -0.14 -8.25
CA ILE A 67 -4.03 0.90 -7.26
C ILE A 67 -3.26 0.25 -6.11
N LEU A 68 -2.16 0.88 -5.70
CA LEU A 68 -1.36 0.43 -4.57
C LEU A 68 -1.78 1.17 -3.29
N ASN A 69 -2.38 0.46 -2.34
CA ASN A 69 -2.48 0.91 -0.97
C ASN A 69 -1.27 0.37 -0.19
N ILE A 70 -0.33 1.23 0.21
CA ILE A 70 0.99 0.78 0.70
C ILE A 70 0.81 -0.14 1.92
N ALA A 71 0.08 0.31 2.93
CA ALA A 71 -0.09 -0.40 4.18
C ALA A 71 -1.52 -0.20 4.69
N ASN A 72 -2.18 -1.27 5.11
CA ASN A 72 -3.47 -1.18 5.78
C ASN A 72 -3.30 -0.53 7.15
N GLU A 73 -4.00 0.59 7.37
CA GLU A 73 -4.17 1.27 8.65
C GLU A 73 -2.86 1.46 9.45
N TRP A 74 -1.75 1.81 8.79
CA TRP A 74 -0.54 2.22 9.50
C TRP A 74 -0.71 3.64 10.07
N GLY A 75 -0.17 3.89 11.27
CA GLY A 75 -0.47 5.07 12.08
C GLY A 75 -1.75 4.87 12.89
N GLY A 76 -1.71 3.94 13.85
CA GLY A 76 -2.84 3.63 14.73
C GLY A 76 -3.15 4.73 15.74
N ALA A 77 -2.15 5.50 16.14
CA ALA A 77 -2.33 6.73 16.89
C ALA A 77 -2.99 7.79 16.02
N TRP A 78 -3.78 8.66 16.65
CA TRP A 78 -4.40 9.79 15.97
C TRP A 78 -3.42 10.96 15.79
N ASP A 79 -2.24 10.65 15.28
CA ASP A 79 -1.17 11.58 14.97
C ASP A 79 -0.97 11.69 13.46
N SER A 80 -1.66 12.66 12.86
CA SER A 80 -1.55 12.97 11.44
C SER A 80 -0.13 13.39 11.00
N SER A 81 0.68 13.94 11.92
CA SER A 81 2.04 14.39 11.57
C SER A 81 2.97 13.19 11.41
N ASN A 82 2.90 12.22 12.33
CA ASN A 82 3.63 10.96 12.20
C ASN A 82 3.21 10.20 10.93
N TRP A 83 1.91 10.12 10.67
CA TRP A 83 1.38 9.50 9.46
C TRP A 83 1.94 10.15 8.19
N ALA A 84 1.82 11.48 8.06
CA ALA A 84 2.27 12.20 6.89
C ALA A 84 3.79 12.07 6.68
N ALA A 85 4.58 12.19 7.76
CA ALA A 85 6.03 12.05 7.70
C ALA A 85 6.46 10.65 7.23
N GLY A 86 5.79 9.60 7.70
CA GLY A 86 6.06 8.23 7.27
C GLY A 86 5.79 8.03 5.77
N TYR A 87 4.65 8.49 5.27
CA TYR A 87 4.32 8.39 3.84
C TYR A 87 5.24 9.24 2.95
N GLN A 88 5.61 10.45 3.40
CA GLN A 88 6.62 11.29 2.72
C GLN A 88 7.98 10.58 2.58
N GLN A 89 8.35 9.73 3.54
CA GLN A 89 9.61 8.98 3.50
C GLN A 89 9.56 7.78 2.54
N VAL A 90 8.42 7.08 2.43
CA VAL A 90 8.36 5.82 1.68
C VAL A 90 7.89 5.95 0.23
N ILE A 91 7.03 6.92 -0.08
CA ILE A 91 6.54 7.14 -1.45
C ILE A 91 7.70 7.34 -2.45
N PRO A 92 8.73 8.18 -2.16
CA PRO A 92 9.87 8.33 -3.07
C PRO A 92 10.62 7.02 -3.34
N LYS A 93 10.71 6.11 -2.34
CA LYS A 93 11.36 4.81 -2.51
C LYS A 93 10.63 3.95 -3.55
N LEU A 94 9.30 3.94 -3.53
CA LEU A 94 8.48 3.23 -4.52
C LEU A 94 8.60 3.85 -5.91
N ARG A 95 8.61 5.19 -6.00
CA ARG A 95 8.80 5.88 -7.28
C ARG A 95 10.18 5.60 -7.88
N ASN A 96 11.24 5.56 -7.06
CA ASN A 96 12.61 5.29 -7.49
C ASN A 96 12.80 3.89 -8.11
N VAL A 97 11.99 2.91 -7.73
CA VAL A 97 12.02 1.57 -8.34
C VAL A 97 11.10 1.41 -9.56
N GLY A 98 10.44 2.50 -9.97
CA GLY A 98 9.63 2.56 -11.19
C GLY A 98 8.13 2.29 -11.00
N ILE A 99 7.64 2.14 -9.76
CA ILE A 99 6.20 1.96 -9.51
C ILE A 99 5.49 3.28 -9.80
N LYS A 100 4.65 3.29 -10.84
CA LYS A 100 3.90 4.47 -11.31
C LYS A 100 2.40 4.39 -11.07
N ASN A 101 1.91 3.28 -10.50
CA ASN A 101 0.52 3.11 -10.10
C ASN A 101 0.09 4.27 -9.19
N THR A 102 -1.22 4.57 -9.20
CA THR A 102 -1.82 5.43 -8.19
C THR A 102 -1.57 4.83 -6.82
N ILE A 103 -1.12 5.65 -5.87
CA ILE A 103 -0.80 5.25 -4.50
C ILE A 103 -1.84 5.85 -3.56
N ILE A 104 -2.32 5.04 -2.61
CA ILE A 104 -3.18 5.48 -1.50
C ILE A 104 -2.47 5.15 -0.18
N GLY A 105 -2.54 6.06 0.79
CA GLY A 105 -2.23 5.80 2.19
C GLY A 105 -3.51 5.70 3.00
N LEU A 106 -3.77 4.53 3.59
CA LEU A 106 -4.98 4.33 4.40
C LEU A 106 -4.73 4.70 5.86
N THR A 107 -5.47 5.67 6.40
CA THR A 107 -5.52 5.96 7.84
C THR A 107 -6.57 5.07 8.52
N GLN A 108 -6.41 4.80 9.82
CA GLN A 108 -7.45 4.13 10.60
C GLN A 108 -8.73 4.98 10.68
N LEU A 109 -9.89 4.37 10.39
CA LEU A 109 -11.18 5.06 10.35
C LEU A 109 -11.71 5.36 11.77
N ARG A 110 -12.02 6.64 12.04
CA ARG A 110 -12.75 7.08 13.25
C ARG A 110 -14.22 6.68 13.20
N PRO A 111 -14.89 6.49 14.36
CA PRO A 111 -16.33 6.70 14.46
C PRO A 111 -16.67 8.19 14.21
N ARG A 112 -16.98 8.51 12.94
CA ARG A 112 -17.46 9.77 12.35
C ARG A 112 -16.61 11.05 12.50
N HIS A 113 -16.59 11.78 11.37
CA HIS A 113 -16.12 13.14 11.13
C HIS A 113 -14.60 13.31 10.96
N THR A 114 -14.02 12.88 9.83
CA THR A 114 -13.31 13.72 8.84
C THR A 114 -13.00 12.87 7.59
N LEU A 115 -13.23 13.43 6.40
CA LEU A 115 -13.13 12.78 5.08
C LEU A 115 -11.67 12.56 4.65
N PHE A 116 -11.44 11.44 3.96
CA PHE A 116 -10.29 11.20 3.09
C PHE A 116 -10.25 12.27 2.00
N SER A 117 -9.26 13.16 2.01
CA SER A 117 -8.85 13.91 0.82
C SER A 117 -7.46 14.50 1.03
N GLU A 118 -6.42 13.75 0.71
CA GLU A 118 -5.13 14.31 0.28
C GLU A 118 -4.37 13.19 -0.43
N PHE A 119 -3.56 13.56 -1.43
CA PHE A 119 -2.92 12.73 -2.47
C PHE A 119 -3.71 12.55 -3.78
N ILE A 120 -3.72 13.62 -4.58
CA ILE A 120 -3.70 13.55 -6.04
C ILE A 120 -2.42 14.31 -6.47
N ASP A 121 -1.61 13.62 -7.27
CA ASP A 121 -0.45 14.10 -8.06
C ASP A 121 0.82 14.60 -7.34
N PHE A 122 1.87 13.77 -7.41
CA PHE A 122 3.28 14.16 -7.51
C PHE A 122 3.91 13.48 -8.72
#